data_AF-A0A955XIM4-F1
#
_entry.id   AF-A0A955XIM4-F1
#
_cell.length_a   1.000
_cell.length_b   1.000
_cell.length_c   1.000
_cell.angle_alpha   90.00
_cell.angle_beta   90.00
_cell.angle_gamma   90.00
#
_symmetry.space_group_name_H-M   'P 1'
#
loop_
_entity.id
_entity.type
_entity.pdbx_description
1 polymer ?
#
loop_
_entity_poly.entity_id
_entity_poly.type
_entity_poly.pdbx_seq_one_letter_code
_entity_poly.pdbx_strand_id
1 'polypeptide(L)'
;MTAGDRLRGALLGCAIGDALGLPVEGLGAAAIQRRFGRLTRYRLVGRRGFVSDDTEQSALAVQSVARGSSDDERVRHFRRALAGWVLRLPFGVGLSTLRACLK
;
A
#
# COMPACT_ATOMS: atom_id res chain seq x y z
N MET A 1 -20.92 -7.73 13.15
CA MET A 1 -19.66 -7.44 12.45
C MET A 1 -18.50 -7.88 13.33
N THR A 2 -17.75 -8.89 12.89
CA THR A 2 -16.65 -9.50 13.66
C THR A 2 -15.38 -8.65 13.56
N ALA A 3 -14.37 -8.95 14.38
CA ALA A 3 -13.04 -8.35 14.24
C ALA A 3 -12.41 -8.68 12.86
N GLY A 4 -12.63 -9.89 12.34
CA GLY A 4 -12.19 -10.29 11.02
C GLY A 4 -12.83 -9.48 9.90
N ASP A 5 -14.11 -9.15 10.02
CA ASP A 5 -14.81 -8.30 9.05
C ASP A 5 -14.26 -6.87 9.05
N ARG A 6 -13.96 -6.32 10.24
CA ARG A 6 -13.34 -5.00 10.38
C ARG A 6 -11.95 -4.96 9.76
N LEU A 7 -11.13 -5.98 10.00
CA LEU A 7 -9.79 -6.07 9.41
C LEU A 7 -9.84 -6.16 7.89
N ARG A 8 -10.74 -7.00 7.34
CA ARG A 8 -10.96 -7.08 5.89
C ARG A 8 -11.41 -5.76 5.31
N GLY A 9 -12.38 -5.10 5.96
CA GLY A 9 -12.86 -3.78 5.55
C GLY A 9 -11.77 -2.72 5.57
N ALA A 10 -10.90 -2.72 6.59
CA ALA A 10 -9.76 -1.80 6.67
C ALA A 10 -8.74 -2.04 5.55
N LEU A 11 -8.40 -3.31 5.26
CA LEU A 11 -7.46 -3.65 4.19
C LEU A 11 -8.02 -3.33 2.81
N LEU A 12 -9.29 -3.63 2.56
CA LEU A 12 -9.95 -3.28 1.29
C LEU A 12 -10.11 -1.76 1.15
N GLY A 13 -10.44 -1.06 2.23
CA GLY A 13 -10.53 0.40 2.25
C GLY A 13 -9.19 1.07 1.94
N CYS A 14 -8.11 0.56 2.52
CA CYS A 14 -6.74 0.97 2.21
C CYS A 14 -6.43 0.78 0.71
N ALA A 15 -6.67 -0.42 0.17
CA ALA A 15 -6.42 -0.70 -1.25
C ALA A 15 -7.27 0.15 -2.20
N ILE A 16 -8.53 0.43 -1.86
CA ILE A 16 -9.41 1.30 -2.65
C ILE A 16 -8.92 2.75 -2.60
N GLY A 17 -8.54 3.23 -1.40
CA GLY A 17 -8.06 4.59 -1.19
C GLY A 17 -6.74 4.85 -1.92
N ASP A 18 -5.78 3.94 -1.78
CA ASP A 18 -4.50 3.92 -2.49
C ASP A 18 -4.73 3.97 -4.02
N ALA A 19 -5.48 3.01 -4.57
CA ALA A 19 -5.73 2.97 -6.01
C ALA A 19 -6.48 4.19 -6.56
N LEU A 20 -7.33 4.82 -5.74
CA LEU A 20 -8.03 6.05 -6.12
C LEU A 20 -7.09 7.26 -6.06
N GLY A 21 -6.24 7.34 -5.04
CA GLY A 21 -5.31 8.45 -4.80
C GLY A 21 -4.06 8.44 -5.68
N LEU A 22 -3.64 7.26 -6.15
CA LEU A 22 -2.42 7.07 -6.94
C LEU A 22 -2.27 8.03 -8.16
N PRO A 23 -3.30 8.32 -8.98
CA PRO A 23 -3.17 9.23 -10.13
C PRO A 23 -3.01 10.70 -9.75
N VAL A 24 -3.22 11.04 -8.48
CA VAL A 24 -3.19 12.42 -7.96
C VAL A 24 -2.12 12.61 -6.89
N GLU A 25 -1.28 11.61 -6.69
CA GLU A 25 -0.14 11.68 -5.77
C GLU A 25 0.75 12.88 -6.11
N GLY A 26 1.15 13.64 -5.09
CA GLY A 26 1.96 14.85 -5.24
C GLY A 26 1.23 16.08 -5.82
N LEU A 27 -0.05 15.97 -6.20
CA LEU A 27 -0.83 17.11 -6.68
C LEU A 27 -1.49 17.89 -5.54
N GLY A 28 -1.47 19.22 -5.64
CA GLY A 28 -2.25 20.08 -4.75
C GLY A 28 -3.76 20.03 -5.03
N ALA A 29 -4.58 20.29 -4.03
CA ALA A 29 -6.05 20.20 -4.10
C ALA A 29 -6.65 21.00 -5.28
N ALA A 30 -6.15 22.21 -5.56
CA ALA A 30 -6.61 23.03 -6.69
C ALA A 30 -6.31 22.37 -8.06
N ALA A 31 -5.15 21.71 -8.20
CA ALA A 31 -4.81 21.00 -9.43
C ALA A 31 -5.70 19.77 -9.61
N ILE A 32 -5.99 19.05 -8.53
CA ILE A 32 -6.92 17.92 -8.53
C ILE A 32 -8.31 18.37 -8.97
N GLN A 33 -8.85 19.43 -8.35
CA GLN A 33 -10.17 19.97 -8.67
C GLN A 33 -10.25 20.42 -10.14
N ARG A 34 -9.25 21.12 -10.66
CA ARG A 34 -9.25 21.57 -12.07
C ARG A 34 -9.18 20.40 -13.06
N ARG A 35 -8.34 19.39 -12.79
CA ARG A 35 -8.06 18.31 -13.74
C ARG A 35 -9.08 17.18 -13.67
N PHE A 36 -9.59 16.89 -12.48
CA PHE A 36 -10.45 15.73 -12.22
C PHE A 36 -11.83 16.11 -11.69
N GLY A 37 -12.04 17.36 -11.25
CA GLY A 37 -13.23 17.75 -10.50
C GLY A 37 -13.30 16.91 -9.22
N ARG A 38 -14.24 15.96 -9.20
CA ARG A 38 -14.36 14.98 -8.13
C ARG A 38 -13.80 13.62 -8.57
N LEU A 39 -12.86 13.10 -7.80
CA LEU A 39 -12.25 11.79 -8.05
C LEU A 39 -13.19 10.67 -7.58
N THR A 40 -14.05 10.17 -8.48
CA THR A 40 -15.07 9.13 -8.17
C THR A 40 -14.82 7.78 -8.84
N ARG A 41 -13.81 7.70 -9.71
CA ARG A 41 -13.37 6.47 -10.39
C ARG A 41 -11.87 6.49 -10.58
N TYR A 42 -11.24 5.32 -10.65
CA TYR A 42 -9.83 5.16 -10.98
C TYR A 42 -9.44 5.91 -12.26
N ARG A 43 -8.23 6.48 -12.27
CA ARG A 43 -7.73 7.37 -13.34
C ARG A 43 -6.33 7.04 -13.84
N LEU A 44 -5.65 6.04 -13.28
CA LEU A 44 -4.27 5.73 -13.67
C LEU A 44 -4.23 5.16 -15.09
N VAL A 45 -4.90 4.03 -15.31
CA VAL A 45 -5.00 3.36 -16.62
C VAL A 45 -6.46 3.01 -16.88
N GLY A 46 -7.14 3.87 -17.63
CA GLY A 46 -8.55 3.73 -17.95
C GLY A 46 -9.43 3.75 -16.69
N ARG A 47 -10.21 2.68 -16.49
CA ARG A 47 -11.12 2.52 -15.33
C ARG A 47 -10.64 1.47 -14.33
N ARG A 48 -9.44 0.91 -14.52
CA ARG A 48 -8.89 -0.14 -13.66
C ARG A 48 -8.08 0.50 -12.53
N GLY A 49 -8.30 0.00 -11.31
CA GLY A 49 -7.51 0.37 -10.15
C GLY A 49 -6.18 -0.40 -10.13
N PHE A 50 -5.12 0.30 -9.77
CA PHE A 50 -3.79 -0.24 -9.50
C PHE A 50 -3.40 0.23 -8.11
N VAL A 51 -2.88 -0.67 -7.31
CA VAL A 51 -2.38 -0.34 -5.97
C VAL A 51 -0.91 0.02 -6.05
N SER A 52 -0.42 0.75 -5.06
CA SER A 52 0.98 1.13 -4.90
C SER A 52 1.64 0.34 -3.77
N ASP A 53 2.84 0.78 -3.39
CA ASP A 53 3.59 0.21 -2.29
C ASP A 53 2.85 0.31 -0.95
N ASP A 54 1.97 1.29 -0.77
CA ASP A 54 1.12 1.43 0.42
C ASP A 54 0.30 0.15 0.69
N THR A 55 -0.42 -0.35 -0.32
CA THR A 55 -1.21 -1.58 -0.18
C THR A 55 -0.32 -2.80 -0.05
N GLU A 56 0.75 -2.87 -0.86
CA GLU A 56 1.63 -4.03 -0.88
C GLU A 56 2.34 -4.22 0.47
N GLN A 57 2.93 -3.17 1.02
CA GLN A 57 3.61 -3.21 2.32
C GLN A 57 2.62 -3.46 3.47
N SER A 58 1.42 -2.89 3.41
CA SER A 58 0.35 -3.16 4.38
C SER A 58 -0.02 -4.66 4.41
N ALA A 59 -0.09 -5.30 3.24
CA ALA A 59 -0.34 -6.73 3.15
C ALA A 59 0.83 -7.55 3.76
N LEU A 60 2.08 -7.16 3.51
CA LEU A 60 3.25 -7.82 4.11
C LEU A 60 3.24 -7.69 5.64
N ALA A 61 2.87 -6.53 6.17
CA ALA A 61 2.77 -6.29 7.61
C ALA A 61 1.73 -7.19 8.26
N VAL A 62 0.50 -7.23 7.73
CA VAL A 62 -0.57 -8.08 8.27
C VAL A 62 -0.22 -9.57 8.16
N GLN A 63 0.36 -10.00 7.04
CA GLN A 63 0.83 -11.39 6.89
C GLN A 63 1.91 -11.75 7.91
N SER A 64 2.79 -10.81 8.24
CA SER A 64 3.87 -11.04 9.22
C SER A 64 3.31 -11.15 10.63
N VAL A 65 2.35 -10.31 10.99
CA VAL A 65 1.61 -10.40 12.27
C VAL A 65 0.84 -11.71 12.38
N ALA A 66 0.18 -12.14 11.30
CA ALA A 66 -0.60 -13.38 11.28
C ALA A 66 0.27 -14.66 11.37
N ARG A 67 1.52 -14.62 10.91
CA ARG A 67 2.44 -15.77 10.91
C ARG A 67 3.29 -15.89 12.18
N GLY A 68 3.67 -14.77 12.80
CA GLY A 68 4.60 -14.78 13.93
C GLY A 68 3.90 -14.99 15.28
N SER A 69 4.45 -15.89 16.09
CA SER A 69 3.96 -16.19 17.45
C SER A 69 4.55 -15.25 18.51
N SER A 70 5.65 -14.57 18.19
CA SER A 70 6.28 -13.52 18.99
C SER A 70 6.57 -12.27 18.15
N ASP A 71 6.76 -11.12 18.79
CA ASP A 71 7.07 -9.86 18.08
C ASP A 71 8.38 -9.96 17.28
N ASP A 72 9.35 -10.65 17.86
CA ASP A 72 10.62 -11.00 17.25
C ASP A 72 10.45 -11.77 15.93
N GLU A 73 9.57 -12.78 15.90
CA GLU A 73 9.25 -13.51 14.69
C GLU A 73 8.51 -12.65 13.66
N ARG A 74 7.56 -11.82 14.10
CA ARG A 74 6.79 -10.92 13.23
C ARG A 74 7.72 -9.93 12.54
N VAL A 75 8.65 -9.32 13.28
CA VAL A 75 9.66 -8.40 12.73
C VAL A 75 10.57 -9.13 11.75
N ARG A 76 11.06 -10.33 12.09
CA ARG A 76 11.89 -11.14 11.18
C ARG A 76 11.15 -11.49 9.88
N HIS A 77 9.90 -11.89 9.97
CA HIS A 77 9.06 -12.16 8.80
C HIS A 77 8.86 -10.92 7.94
N PHE A 78 8.53 -9.79 8.56
CA PHE A 78 8.30 -8.54 7.84
C PHE A 78 9.57 -8.06 7.12
N ARG A 79 10.73 -8.08 7.79
CA ARG A 79 12.02 -7.70 7.18
C ARG A 79 12.34 -8.54 5.95
N ARG A 80 12.19 -9.87 6.03
CA ARG A 80 12.43 -10.77 4.90
C ARG A 80 11.44 -10.54 3.75
N ALA A 81 10.17 -10.34 4.09
CA ALA A 81 9.12 -10.10 3.12
C ALA A 81 9.33 -8.76 2.39
N LEU A 82 9.67 -7.70 3.13
CA LEU A 82 9.95 -6.38 2.59
C LEU A 82 11.20 -6.38 1.70
N ALA A 83 12.28 -7.06 2.12
CA ALA A 83 13.47 -7.23 1.29
C ALA A 83 13.16 -7.98 -0.01
N GLY A 84 12.41 -9.09 0.07
CA GLY A 84 11.97 -9.84 -1.10
C GLY A 84 11.04 -9.04 -2.02
N TRP A 85 10.24 -8.14 -1.46
CA TRP A 85 9.41 -7.20 -2.20
C TRP A 85 10.25 -6.16 -2.95
N VAL A 86 11.24 -5.51 -2.30
CA VAL A 86 12.15 -4.57 -2.96
C VAL A 86 12.90 -5.23 -4.12
N LEU A 87 13.35 -6.48 -3.98
CA LEU A 87 14.03 -7.22 -5.04
C LEU A 87 13.17 -7.45 -6.29
N ARG A 88 11.84 -7.31 -6.19
CA ARG A 88 10.91 -7.42 -7.33
C ARG A 88 10.71 -6.09 -8.06
N LEU A 89 11.46 -5.05 -7.69
CA LEU A 89 11.44 -3.72 -8.31
C LEU A 89 10.02 -3.14 -8.40
N PRO A 90 9.33 -2.97 -7.26
CA PRO A 90 7.96 -2.48 -7.24
C PRO A 90 7.90 -1.03 -7.70
N PHE A 91 6.84 -0.70 -8.43
CA PHE A 91 6.60 0.66 -8.90
C PHE A 91 6.31 1.59 -7.72
N GLY A 92 6.94 2.76 -7.69
CA GLY A 92 6.68 3.77 -6.66
C GLY A 92 7.49 3.65 -5.37
N VAL A 93 8.46 2.73 -5.28
CA VAL A 93 9.25 2.58 -4.03
C VAL A 93 10.04 3.84 -3.68
N GLY A 94 9.78 4.36 -2.48
CA GLY A 94 10.53 5.48 -1.92
C GLY A 94 12.00 5.14 -1.62
N LEU A 95 12.90 6.12 -1.83
CA LEU A 95 14.34 5.97 -1.57
C LEU A 95 14.65 5.63 -0.10
N SER A 96 13.83 6.12 0.83
CA SER A 96 13.91 5.79 2.26
C SER A 96 13.68 4.31 2.51
N THR A 97 12.64 3.72 1.92
CA THR A 97 12.29 2.30 2.02
C THR A 97 13.39 1.42 1.44
N LEU A 98 13.92 1.80 0.29
CA LEU A 98 15.05 1.08 -0.33
C LEU A 98 16.29 1.10 0.59
N ARG A 99 16.65 2.27 1.14
CA ARG A 99 17.77 2.39 2.09
C ARG A 99 17.56 1.59 3.37
N ALA A 100 16.33 1.48 3.86
CA ALA A 100 16.02 0.67 5.03
C ALA A 100 16.22 -0.83 4.77
N CYS A 101 15.96 -1.30 3.55
CA CYS A 101 16.14 -2.70 3.19
C CYS A 101 17.61 -3.10 2.93
N LEU A 102 18.48 -2.12 2.69
CA LEU A 102 19.92 -2.32 2.48
C LEU A 102 20.75 -2.29 3.78
N LYS A 103 20.10 -2.09 4.93
CA LYS A 103 20.72 -2.10 6.28
C LYS A 103 20.43 -3.41 7.01
#